data_AF-A0A7Y3JSQ4-F1
#
_entry.id   AF-A0A7Y3JSQ4-F1
#
_cell.length_a   1.000
_cell.length_b   1.000
_cell.length_c   1.000
_cell.angle_alpha   90.00
_cell.angle_beta   90.00
_cell.angle_gamma   90.00
#
_symmetry.space_group_name_H-M   'P 1'
#
loop_
_entity.id
_entity.type
_entity.pdbx_description
1 polymer ?
#
loop_
_entity_poly.entity_id
_entity_poly.type
_entity_poly.pdbx_seq_one_letter_code
_entity_poly.pdbx_strand_id
1 'polypeptide(L)'
;MNAEPEKRAAAAQAKLAASAGKLEKSAVQQVDSADRRTELAADRTVLAAERTYAAWIRTGLAALAAGIGTKALLQDLVADWLIFAATLVLIVFSIFCFLAAVWRQIDRSVPPPRPDTRTLPSWLLVGFSGFLAMMSVAALIGIWSQ
;
A
#
# COMPACT_ATOMS: atom_id res chain seq x y z
N MET A 1 -72.13 20.21 10.19
CA MET A 1 -71.13 21.22 9.78
C MET A 1 -69.94 21.12 10.75
N ASN A 2 -69.00 20.19 10.52
CA ASN A 2 -67.75 20.06 11.31
C ASN A 2 -66.62 19.29 10.58
N ALA A 3 -66.74 19.01 9.28
CA ALA A 3 -65.84 18.11 8.54
C ALA A 3 -64.55 18.77 8.01
N GLU A 4 -64.41 20.09 8.11
CA GLU A 4 -63.26 20.86 7.60
C GLU A 4 -61.98 20.73 8.46
N PRO A 5 -62.02 20.88 9.80
CA PRO A 5 -60.81 20.77 10.62
C PRO A 5 -60.24 19.34 10.65
N GLU A 6 -61.09 18.31 10.67
CA GLU A 6 -60.65 16.90 10.65
C GLU A 6 -59.96 16.54 9.32
N LYS A 7 -60.49 17.01 8.17
CA LYS A 7 -59.85 16.79 6.86
C LYS A 7 -58.50 17.49 6.76
N ARG A 8 -58.36 18.71 7.31
CA ARG A 8 -57.09 19.43 7.33
C ARG A 8 -56.06 18.76 8.25
N ALA A 9 -56.49 18.24 9.41
CA ALA A 9 -55.64 17.48 10.32
C ALA A 9 -55.16 16.16 9.68
N ALA A 10 -56.06 15.40 9.03
CA ALA A 10 -55.71 14.19 8.30
C ALA A 10 -54.75 14.46 7.14
N ALA A 11 -54.96 15.55 6.39
CA ALA A 11 -54.06 15.96 5.31
C ALA A 11 -52.68 16.40 5.83
N ALA A 12 -52.61 17.06 6.99
CA ALA A 12 -51.35 17.43 7.63
C ALA A 12 -50.59 16.18 8.11
N GLN A 13 -51.26 15.22 8.74
CA GLN A 13 -50.67 13.95 9.16
C GLN A 13 -50.14 13.14 7.96
N ALA A 14 -50.91 13.07 6.87
CA ALA A 14 -50.47 12.40 5.64
C ALA A 14 -49.21 13.04 5.03
N LYS A 15 -49.13 14.39 5.04
CA LYS A 15 -47.92 15.11 4.60
C LYS A 15 -46.73 14.87 5.52
N LEU A 16 -46.94 14.83 6.84
CA LEU A 16 -45.88 14.52 7.81
C LEU A 16 -45.34 13.11 7.62
N ALA A 17 -46.22 12.12 7.44
CA ALA A 17 -45.83 10.74 7.17
C ALA A 17 -45.03 10.61 5.86
N ALA A 18 -45.46 11.28 4.80
CA ALA A 18 -44.74 11.30 3.52
C ALA A 18 -43.35 11.97 3.65
N SER A 19 -43.24 13.06 4.39
CA SER A 19 -41.97 13.73 4.68
C SER A 19 -41.04 12.86 5.54
N ALA A 20 -41.56 12.16 6.55
CA ALA A 20 -40.79 11.23 7.37
C ALA A 20 -40.20 10.08 6.53
N GLY A 21 -41.00 9.47 5.65
CA GLY A 21 -40.50 8.44 4.73
C GLY A 21 -39.47 8.96 3.72
N LYS A 22 -39.57 10.23 3.29
CA LYS A 22 -38.55 10.85 2.43
C LYS A 22 -37.25 11.11 3.19
N LEU A 23 -37.33 11.58 4.44
CA LEU A 23 -36.17 11.78 5.31
C LEU A 23 -35.45 10.47 5.61
N GLU A 24 -36.20 9.41 5.92
CA GLU A 24 -35.64 8.07 6.16
C GLU A 24 -34.87 7.58 4.93
N LYS A 25 -35.48 7.64 3.74
CA LYS A 25 -34.80 7.25 2.48
C LYS A 25 -33.54 8.07 2.22
N SER A 26 -33.61 9.38 2.41
CA SER A 26 -32.44 10.27 2.25
C SER A 26 -31.35 9.96 3.29
N ALA A 27 -31.72 9.65 4.53
CA ALA A 27 -30.78 9.29 5.59
C ALA A 27 -30.07 7.96 5.27
N VAL A 28 -30.82 6.94 4.84
CA VAL A 28 -30.26 5.65 4.39
C VAL A 28 -29.31 5.86 3.21
N GLN A 29 -29.70 6.63 2.20
CA GLN A 29 -28.85 6.95 1.06
C GLN A 29 -27.58 7.72 1.48
N GLN A 30 -27.68 8.60 2.47
CA GLN A 30 -26.54 9.34 2.99
C GLN A 30 -25.54 8.43 3.71
N VAL A 31 -26.02 7.51 4.55
CA VAL A 31 -25.18 6.51 5.23
C VAL A 31 -24.47 5.62 4.21
N ASP A 32 -25.20 5.05 3.24
CA ASP A 32 -24.62 4.21 2.19
C ASP A 32 -23.54 4.96 1.38
N SER A 33 -23.81 6.22 1.04
CA SER A 33 -22.83 7.06 0.35
C SER A 33 -21.59 7.38 1.20
N ALA A 34 -21.75 7.48 2.52
CA ALA A 34 -20.65 7.72 3.45
C ALA A 34 -19.80 6.46 3.60
N ASP A 35 -20.41 5.29 3.74
CA ASP A 35 -19.73 4.00 3.83
C ASP A 35 -18.95 3.70 2.54
N ARG A 36 -19.53 3.98 1.37
CA ARG A 36 -18.80 3.79 0.11
C ARG A 36 -17.58 4.71 0.01
N ARG A 37 -17.65 5.93 0.57
CA ARG A 37 -16.50 6.85 0.60
C ARG A 37 -15.40 6.38 1.55
N THR A 38 -15.76 5.80 2.69
CA THR A 38 -14.77 5.26 3.64
C THR A 38 -14.05 4.04 3.08
N GLU A 39 -14.78 3.14 2.40
CA GLU A 39 -14.22 1.98 1.70
C GLU A 39 -13.25 2.41 0.58
N LEU A 40 -13.67 3.34 -0.29
CA LEU A 40 -12.81 3.86 -1.36
C LEU A 40 -11.60 4.63 -0.82
N ALA A 41 -11.68 5.20 0.38
CA ALA A 41 -10.52 5.80 1.05
C ALA A 41 -9.54 4.71 1.52
N ALA A 42 -10.05 3.62 2.10
CA ALA A 42 -9.24 2.48 2.50
C ALA A 42 -8.50 1.85 1.30
N ASP A 43 -9.19 1.60 0.19
CA ASP A 43 -8.58 1.05 -1.03
C ASP A 43 -7.40 1.91 -1.54
N ARG A 44 -7.56 3.24 -1.54
CA ARG A 44 -6.49 4.17 -1.98
C ARG A 44 -5.26 4.10 -1.08
N THR A 45 -5.44 3.90 0.22
CA THR A 45 -4.30 3.77 1.15
C THR A 45 -3.52 2.49 0.91
N VAL A 46 -4.22 1.38 0.64
CA VAL A 46 -3.61 0.08 0.31
C VAL A 46 -2.83 0.17 -1.01
N LEU A 47 -3.45 0.68 -2.07
CA LEU A 47 -2.80 0.83 -3.38
C LEU A 47 -1.59 1.78 -3.33
N ALA A 48 -1.65 2.83 -2.53
CA ALA A 48 -0.50 3.69 -2.28
C ALA A 48 0.64 2.92 -1.60
N ALA A 49 0.32 2.06 -0.63
CA ALA A 49 1.31 1.26 0.06
C ALA A 49 1.93 0.17 -0.84
N GLU A 50 1.15 -0.46 -1.73
CA GLU A 50 1.69 -1.39 -2.73
C GLU A 50 2.66 -0.70 -3.70
N ARG A 51 2.35 0.52 -4.15
CA ARG A 51 3.26 1.32 -5.01
C ARG A 51 4.58 1.64 -4.33
N THR A 52 4.57 2.00 -3.04
CA THR A 52 5.81 2.27 -2.31
C THR A 52 6.63 1.00 -2.11
N TYR A 53 5.99 -0.13 -1.82
CA TYR A 53 6.67 -1.43 -1.76
C TYR A 53 7.32 -1.78 -3.11
N ALA A 54 6.58 -1.68 -4.22
CA ALA A 54 7.10 -1.96 -5.56
C ALA A 54 8.25 -1.00 -5.92
N ALA A 55 8.22 0.24 -5.44
CA ALA A 55 9.33 1.18 -5.61
C ALA A 55 10.59 0.72 -4.87
N TRP A 56 10.49 0.29 -3.62
CA TRP A 56 11.61 -0.24 -2.84
C TRP A 56 12.23 -1.50 -3.48
N ILE A 57 11.39 -2.42 -3.95
CA ILE A 57 11.88 -3.63 -4.65
C ILE A 57 12.64 -3.25 -5.92
N ARG A 58 12.11 -2.32 -6.71
CA ARG A 58 12.74 -1.87 -7.96
C ARG A 58 14.09 -1.22 -7.71
N THR A 59 14.18 -0.32 -6.73
CA THR A 59 15.46 0.34 -6.40
C THR A 59 16.47 -0.64 -5.81
N GLY A 60 16.02 -1.59 -4.99
CA GLY A 60 16.87 -2.65 -4.45
C GLY A 60 17.44 -3.57 -5.54
N LEU A 61 16.63 -3.97 -6.52
CA LEU A 61 17.06 -4.77 -7.68
C LEU A 61 18.04 -4.01 -8.57
N ALA A 62 17.75 -2.74 -8.86
CA ALA A 62 18.65 -1.91 -9.66
C ALA A 62 20.02 -1.74 -8.98
N ALA A 63 20.03 -1.49 -7.66
CA ALA A 63 21.25 -1.40 -6.88
C ALA A 63 22.03 -2.73 -6.84
N LEU A 64 21.32 -3.86 -6.69
CA LEU A 64 21.96 -5.19 -6.72
C LEU A 64 22.61 -5.48 -8.07
N ALA A 65 21.87 -5.27 -9.16
CA ALA A 65 22.37 -5.48 -10.51
C ALA A 65 23.58 -4.58 -10.81
N ALA A 66 23.51 -3.30 -10.42
CA ALA A 66 24.62 -2.38 -10.55
C ALA A 66 25.83 -2.82 -9.71
N GLY A 67 25.63 -3.26 -8.47
CA GLY A 67 26.69 -3.75 -7.59
C GLY A 67 27.42 -4.95 -8.21
N ILE A 68 26.68 -5.97 -8.64
CA ILE A 68 27.26 -7.15 -9.30
C ILE A 68 27.99 -6.77 -10.60
N GLY A 69 27.43 -5.83 -11.37
CA GLY A 69 28.01 -5.36 -12.63
C GLY A 69 29.19 -4.40 -12.48
N THR A 70 29.47 -3.89 -11.28
CA THR A 70 30.46 -2.83 -11.07
C THR A 70 31.85 -3.28 -11.50
N LYS A 71 32.28 -4.50 -11.14
CA LYS A 71 33.58 -5.05 -11.56
C LYS A 71 33.73 -5.11 -13.08
N ALA A 72 32.71 -5.58 -13.79
CA ALA A 72 32.76 -5.69 -15.25
C ALA A 72 32.75 -4.33 -15.97
N LEU A 73 32.09 -3.33 -15.36
CA LEU A 73 31.95 -1.99 -15.94
C LEU A 73 33.14 -1.08 -15.66
N LEU A 74 33.80 -1.22 -14.50
CA LEU A 74 34.85 -0.31 -14.02
C LEU A 74 36.25 -0.92 -13.99
N GLN A 75 36.41 -2.20 -14.34
CA GLN A 75 37.74 -2.81 -14.55
C GLN A 75 38.57 -1.95 -15.52
N ASP A 76 39.85 -1.77 -15.21
CA ASP A 76 40.83 -0.94 -15.96
C ASP A 76 40.55 0.57 -16.03
N LEU A 77 39.43 1.06 -15.49
CA LEU A 77 39.06 2.48 -15.50
C LEU A 77 39.39 3.20 -14.19
N VAL A 78 39.34 2.50 -13.06
CA VAL A 78 39.56 3.05 -11.72
C VAL A 78 40.36 2.08 -10.86
N ALA A 79 40.88 2.55 -9.72
CA ALA A 79 41.59 1.71 -8.76
C ALA A 79 40.68 0.61 -8.18
N ASP A 80 41.24 -0.57 -7.94
CA ASP A 80 40.49 -1.74 -7.45
C ASP A 80 39.73 -1.48 -6.14
N TRP A 81 40.30 -0.67 -5.24
CA TRP A 81 39.65 -0.32 -3.98
C TRP A 81 38.34 0.45 -4.19
N LEU A 82 38.26 1.29 -5.24
CA LEU A 82 37.06 2.06 -5.60
C LEU A 82 35.97 1.14 -6.14
N ILE A 83 36.35 0.13 -6.94
CA ILE A 83 35.43 -0.90 -7.44
C ILE A 83 34.84 -1.67 -6.26
N PHE A 84 35.69 -2.08 -5.30
CA PHE A 84 35.24 -2.77 -4.09
C PHE A 84 34.31 -1.90 -3.25
N ALA A 85 34.68 -0.63 -3.02
CA ALA A 85 33.86 0.31 -2.25
C ALA A 85 32.49 0.55 -2.90
N ALA A 86 32.44 0.77 -4.23
CA ALA A 86 31.20 0.96 -4.96
C ALA A 86 30.31 -0.28 -4.91
N THR A 87 30.90 -1.46 -5.11
CA THR A 87 30.18 -2.75 -5.03
C THR A 87 29.58 -2.95 -3.63
N LEU A 88 30.37 -2.72 -2.58
CA LEU A 88 29.93 -2.84 -1.20
C LEU A 88 28.76 -1.89 -0.89
N VAL A 89 28.89 -0.61 -1.24
CA VAL A 89 27.84 0.39 -1.00
C VAL A 89 26.55 0.02 -1.74
N LEU A 90 26.64 -0.41 -2.99
CA LEU A 90 25.46 -0.78 -3.79
C LEU A 90 24.75 -2.02 -3.25
N ILE A 91 25.50 -3.05 -2.83
CA ILE A 91 24.89 -4.27 -2.26
C ILE A 91 24.28 -3.98 -0.89
N VAL A 92 24.97 -3.24 -0.01
CA VAL A 92 24.41 -2.83 1.28
C VAL A 92 23.15 -1.99 1.10
N PHE A 93 23.15 -1.05 0.15
CA PHE A 93 21.97 -0.25 -0.18
C PHE A 93 20.81 -1.10 -0.72
N SER A 94 21.11 -2.14 -1.51
CA SER A 94 20.12 -3.12 -1.95
C SER A 94 19.47 -3.87 -0.79
N ILE A 95 20.28 -4.39 0.15
CA ILE A 95 19.80 -5.06 1.37
C ILE A 95 18.90 -4.11 2.16
N PHE A 96 19.33 -2.85 2.35
CA PHE A 96 18.52 -1.83 3.00
C PHE A 96 17.16 -1.61 2.32
N CYS A 97 17.12 -1.54 0.98
CA CYS A 97 15.86 -1.40 0.24
C CYS A 97 14.90 -2.58 0.50
N PHE A 98 15.41 -3.81 0.52
CA PHE A 98 14.58 -5.00 0.79
C PHE A 98 14.09 -5.04 2.24
N LEU A 99 14.92 -4.65 3.21
CA LEU A 99 14.51 -4.54 4.62
C LEU A 99 13.46 -3.44 4.81
N ALA A 100 13.63 -2.29 4.17
CA ALA A 100 12.64 -1.20 4.21
C ALA A 100 11.30 -1.65 3.62
N ALA A 101 11.32 -2.46 2.56
CA ALA A 101 10.12 -3.04 1.96
C ALA A 101 9.38 -3.98 2.95
N VAL A 102 10.11 -4.83 3.68
CA VAL A 102 9.55 -5.75 4.70
C VAL A 102 9.02 -5.00 5.90
N TRP A 103 9.81 -4.07 6.46
CA TRP A 103 9.43 -3.30 7.65
C TRP A 103 8.11 -2.53 7.42
N ARG A 104 7.99 -1.90 6.25
CA ARG A 104 6.76 -1.20 5.83
C ARG A 104 5.54 -2.12 5.68
N GLN A 105 5.73 -3.40 5.42
CA GLN A 105 4.63 -4.36 5.30
C GLN A 105 4.12 -4.84 6.65
N ILE A 106 5.03 -5.10 7.59
CA ILE A 106 4.68 -5.54 8.94
C ILE A 106 3.87 -4.46 9.67
N ASP A 107 4.18 -3.18 9.43
CA ASP A 107 3.53 -2.05 10.10
C ASP A 107 2.17 -1.64 9.48
N ARG A 108 1.62 -2.41 8.53
CA ARG A 108 0.29 -2.14 7.94
C ARG A 108 -0.84 -2.64 8.83
N SER A 109 -1.01 -2.02 10.00
CA SER A 109 -2.27 -2.12 10.73
C SER A 109 -3.28 -1.20 10.06
N VAL A 110 -4.09 -1.71 9.13
CA VAL A 110 -5.16 -0.94 8.48
C VAL A 110 -6.33 -0.78 9.48
N PRO A 111 -6.70 0.45 9.89
CA PRO A 111 -7.91 0.66 10.68
C PRO A 111 -9.14 0.18 9.89
N PRO A 112 -10.16 -0.43 10.53
CA PRO A 112 -11.40 -0.78 9.84
C PRO A 112 -12.03 0.48 9.19
N PRO A 113 -12.70 0.40 8.01
CA PRO A 113 -13.27 -0.78 7.32
C PRO A 113 -12.25 -1.57 6.48
N ARG A 114 -12.53 -2.87 6.28
CA ARG A 114 -11.67 -3.73 5.45
C ARG A 114 -11.84 -3.35 3.98
N PRO A 115 -10.76 -3.00 3.27
CA PRO A 115 -10.83 -2.70 1.84
C PRO A 115 -11.26 -3.94 1.06
N ASP A 116 -12.16 -3.77 0.10
CA ASP A 116 -12.65 -4.84 -0.80
C ASP A 116 -11.66 -5.10 -1.96
N THR A 117 -10.58 -4.33 -2.05
CA THR A 117 -9.52 -4.60 -3.02
C THR A 117 -8.77 -5.89 -2.70
N ARG A 118 -8.55 -6.70 -3.73
CA ARG A 118 -7.77 -7.95 -3.66
C ARG A 118 -6.30 -7.64 -3.35
N THR A 119 -5.96 -7.72 -2.07
CA THR A 119 -4.58 -7.52 -1.61
C THR A 119 -3.71 -8.73 -1.92
N LEU A 120 -2.46 -8.47 -2.31
CA LEU A 120 -1.47 -9.54 -2.40
C LEU A 120 -1.18 -10.07 -0.99
N PRO A 121 -1.10 -11.41 -0.80
CA PRO A 121 -0.91 -11.99 0.51
C PRO A 121 0.43 -11.51 1.10
N SER A 122 0.39 -10.84 2.25
CA SER A 122 1.57 -10.21 2.88
C SER A 122 2.72 -11.19 3.10
N TRP A 123 2.42 -12.46 3.37
CA TRP A 123 3.44 -13.51 3.55
C TRP A 123 4.29 -13.72 2.30
N LEU A 124 3.68 -13.66 1.10
CA LEU A 124 4.38 -13.86 -0.17
C LEU A 124 5.37 -12.73 -0.43
N LEU A 125 4.98 -11.51 -0.10
CA LEU A 125 5.81 -10.32 -0.29
C LEU A 125 6.97 -10.27 0.71
N VAL A 126 6.72 -10.62 1.98
CA VAL A 126 7.77 -10.76 2.99
C VAL A 126 8.74 -11.89 2.61
N GLY A 127 8.22 -13.04 2.17
CA GLY A 127 9.03 -14.17 1.71
C GLY A 127 9.91 -13.81 0.52
N PHE A 128 9.35 -13.14 -0.49
CA PHE A 128 10.10 -12.69 -1.66
C PHE A 128 11.20 -11.67 -1.32
N SER A 129 10.88 -10.67 -0.50
CA SER A 129 11.88 -9.68 -0.05
C SER A 129 12.97 -10.31 0.80
N GLY A 130 12.61 -11.24 1.69
CA GLY A 130 13.57 -11.99 2.50
C GLY A 130 14.50 -12.84 1.65
N PHE A 131 13.97 -13.51 0.62
CA PHE A 131 14.78 -14.24 -0.35
C PHE A 131 15.76 -13.33 -1.10
N LEU A 132 15.32 -12.16 -1.58
CA LEU A 132 16.19 -11.20 -2.25
C LEU A 132 17.28 -10.65 -1.32
N ALA A 133 16.93 -10.34 -0.07
CA ALA A 133 17.92 -9.92 0.93
C ALA A 133 18.97 -11.02 1.18
N MET A 134 18.54 -12.28 1.28
CA MET A 134 19.44 -13.43 1.42
C MET A 134 20.38 -13.57 0.22
N MET A 135 19.87 -13.39 -1.01
CA MET A 135 20.69 -13.38 -2.23
C MET A 135 21.73 -12.24 -2.21
N SER A 136 21.35 -11.04 -1.79
CA SER A 136 22.29 -9.92 -1.65
C SER A 136 23.38 -10.19 -0.60
N VAL A 137 23.03 -10.82 0.53
CA VAL A 137 24.01 -11.24 1.54
C VAL A 137 24.96 -12.29 0.97
N ALA A 138 24.44 -13.28 0.24
CA ALA A 138 25.27 -14.28 -0.43
C ALA A 138 26.24 -13.64 -1.44
N ALA A 139 25.81 -12.63 -2.20
CA ALA A 139 26.68 -11.87 -3.10
C ALA A 139 27.78 -11.13 -2.32
N LEU A 140 27.46 -10.54 -1.17
CA LEU A 140 28.41 -9.83 -0.31
C LEU A 140 29.47 -10.80 0.27
N ILE A 141 29.06 -12.00 0.68
CA ILE A 141 29.97 -13.07 1.12
C ILE A 141 30.85 -13.54 -0.03
N GLY A 142 30.28 -13.71 -1.23
CA GLY A 142 31.04 -14.11 -2.42
C GLY A 142 32.16 -13.12 -2.76
N ILE A 143 31.91 -11.82 -2.61
CA ILE A 143 32.93 -10.77 -2.77
C ILE A 143 34.02 -10.86 -1.71
N TRP A 144 33.68 -11.19 -0.47
CA TRP A 144 34.64 -11.37 0.61
C TRP A 144 35.49 -12.65 0.48
N SER A 145 35.01 -13.63 -0.28
CA SER A 145 35.68 -14.92 -0.49
C SER A 145 36.55 -14.96 -1.75
N GLN A 146 36.56 -13.91 -2.57
CA GLN A 146 37.35 -13.80 -3.82
C GLN A 146 38.62 -12.98 -3.58
#